data_AF-A0A0F9EBU5-F1
#
_entry.id   AF-A0A0F9EBU5-F1
#
_cell.length_a   1.000
_cell.length_b   1.000
_cell.length_c   1.000
_cell.angle_alpha   90.00
_cell.angle_beta   90.00
_cell.angle_gamma   90.00
#
_symmetry.space_group_name_H-M   'P 1'
#
loop_
_entity.id
_entity.type
_entity.pdbx_description
1 polymer ?
#
loop_
_entity_poly.entity_id
_entity_poly.type
_entity_poly.pdbx_seq_one_letter_code
_entity_poly.pdbx_strand_id
1 'polypeptide(L)' 'METRDAQVRAREAGLDLVEVASQADPPVCRIMDYGKFKYAQKKQQRQAKAKRHETE' A
#
# COMPACT_ATOMS: atom_id res chain seq x y z
N MET A 1 -12.53 -15.81 -2.05
CA MET A 1 -12.07 -15.24 -3.34
C MET A 1 -10.73 -15.87 -3.64
N GLU A 2 -10.55 -16.47 -4.81
CA GLU A 2 -9.26 -17.08 -5.17
C GLU A 2 -8.23 -16.02 -5.57
N THR A 3 -6.95 -16.29 -5.32
CA THR A 3 -5.83 -15.39 -5.66
C THR A 3 -5.84 -14.99 -7.13
N ARG A 4 -6.24 -15.90 -8.02
CA ARG A 4 -6.30 -15.66 -9.46
C ARG A 4 -7.37 -14.63 -9.82
N ASP A 5 -8.54 -14.71 -9.21
CA ASP A 5 -9.63 -13.74 -9.42
C ASP A 5 -9.21 -12.34 -8.95
N ALA A 6 -8.56 -12.24 -7.79
CA ALA A 6 -8.01 -10.98 -7.29
C ALA A 6 -6.94 -10.37 -8.22
N GLN A 7 -6.08 -11.20 -8.83
CA GLN A 7 -5.09 -10.74 -9.81
C GLN A 7 -5.74 -10.25 -11.10
N VAL A 8 -6.80 -10.91 -11.57
CA VAL A 8 -7.54 -10.49 -12.76
C VAL A 8 -8.18 -9.12 -12.53
N ARG A 9 -8.91 -8.95 -11.42
CA ARG A 9 -9.55 -7.67 -11.09
C ARG A 9 -8.56 -6.51 -10.94
N ALA A 10 -7.38 -6.77 -10.37
CA ALA A 10 -6.32 -5.77 -10.30
C ALA A 10 -5.85 -5.33 -11.69
N ARG A 11 -5.59 -6.30 -12.58
CA ARG A 11 -5.17 -6.04 -13.97
C ARG A 11 -6.25 -5.31 -14.78
N GLU A 12 -7.52 -5.71 -14.64
CA GLU A 12 -8.65 -5.04 -15.30
C GLU A 12 -8.81 -3.59 -14.84
N ALA A 13 -8.54 -3.32 -13.56
CA ALA A 13 -8.54 -1.98 -13.01
C ALA A 13 -7.26 -1.17 -13.35
N GLY A 14 -6.24 -1.78 -13.96
CA GLY A 14 -4.93 -1.15 -14.19
C GLY A 14 -4.17 -0.83 -12.90
N LEU A 15 -4.42 -1.60 -11.83
CA LEU A 15 -3.85 -1.43 -10.50
C LEU A 15 -3.04 -2.67 -10.08
N ASP A 16 -2.35 -2.57 -8.95
CA ASP A 16 -1.57 -3.67 -8.39
C ASP A 16 -2.36 -4.41 -7.29
N LEU A 17 -2.22 -5.74 -7.23
CA LEU A 17 -2.64 -6.51 -6.06
C LEU A 17 -1.50 -6.52 -5.04
N VAL A 18 -1.68 -5.82 -3.92
CA VAL A 18 -0.64 -5.64 -2.89
C VAL A 18 -1.03 -6.37 -1.62
N GLU A 19 -0.17 -7.26 -1.14
CA GLU A 19 -0.32 -7.89 0.17
C GLU A 19 -0.01 -6.88 1.29
N VAL A 20 -1.00 -6.59 2.13
CA VAL A 20 -0.88 -5.59 3.20
C VAL A 20 -0.72 -6.22 4.59
N ALA A 21 -1.19 -7.45 4.79
CA ALA A 21 -0.99 -8.18 6.02
C ALA A 21 -0.81 -9.68 5.72
N SER A 22 0.45 -10.12 5.78
CA SER A 22 0.85 -11.52 5.61
C SER A 22 0.58 -12.38 6.83
N GLN A 23 0.50 -11.76 8.02
CA GLN A 23 0.30 -12.44 9.30
C GLN A 23 -1.16 -12.77 9.62
N ALA A 24 -2.10 -12.25 8.83
CA ALA A 24 -3.51 -12.59 8.96
C ALA A 24 -3.78 -13.95 8.32
N ASP A 25 -4.71 -14.72 8.90
CA ASP A 25 -5.23 -15.96 8.29
C ASP A 25 -6.71 -15.76 7.93
N PRO A 26 -7.06 -15.60 6.64
CA PRO A 26 -6.19 -15.64 5.47
C PRO A 26 -5.42 -14.30 5.23
N PRO A 27 -4.31 -14.32 4.48
CA PRO A 27 -3.55 -13.11 4.16
C PRO A 27 -4.42 -12.04 3.49
N VAL A 28 -4.24 -10.79 3.91
CA VAL A 28 -5.05 -9.68 3.41
C VAL A 28 -4.32 -8.97 2.28
N CYS A 29 -4.91 -9.02 1.10
CA CYS A 29 -4.45 -8.29 -0.09
C CYS A 29 -5.41 -7.13 -0.41
N ARG A 30 -4.86 -6.02 -0.93
CA ARG A 30 -5.62 -4.85 -1.36
C ARG A 30 -5.21 -4.46 -2.77
N ILE A 31 -6.18 -4.14 -3.62
CA ILE A 31 -5.94 -3.61 -4.97
C ILE A 31 -5.67 -2.11 -4.84
N MET A 32 -4.47 -1.66 -5.22
CA MET A 32 -4.06 -0.26 -5.16
C MET A 32 -2.89 0.04 -6.11
N ASP A 33 -2.62 1.31 -6.36
CA ASP A 33 -1.39 1.74 -7.03
C ASP A 33 -0.23 1.75 -6.01
N TYR A 34 0.69 0.79 -6.14
CA TYR A 34 1.81 0.66 -5.21
C TYR A 34 2.82 1.80 -5.33
N GLY A 35 3.01 2.35 -6.53
CA GLY A 35 3.91 3.48 -6.78
C GLY A 35 3.45 4.74 -6.05
N LYS A 36 2.16 5.08 -6.21
CA LYS A 36 1.53 6.21 -5.53
C LYS A 36 1.54 6.03 -4.00
N PHE A 37 1.28 4.82 -3.52
CA PHE A 37 1.35 4.49 -2.10
C PHE A 37 2.77 4.73 -1.53
N LYS A 38 3.83 4.22 -2.18
CA LYS A 38 5.20 4.47 -1.73
C LYS A 38 5.56 5.95 -1.74
N TYR A 39 5.13 6.69 -2.76
CA TYR A 39 5.37 8.13 -2.82
C TYR A 39 4.69 8.86 -1.64
N ALA A 40 3.41 8.56 -1.39
CA ALA A 40 2.67 9.16 -0.28
C ALA A 40 3.31 8.81 1.08
N GLN A 41 3.73 7.56 1.28
CA GLN A 41 4.40 7.12 2.49
C GLN A 41 5.73 7.86 2.70
N LYS A 42 6.57 7.97 1.65
CA LYS A 42 7.83 8.75 1.71
C LYS A 42 7.58 10.22 2.02
N LYS A 43 6.57 10.83 1.40
CA LYS A 43 6.20 12.24 1.64
C LYS A 43 5.76 12.45 3.10
N GLN A 44 4.91 11.57 3.63
CA GLN A 44 4.45 11.62 5.02
C GLN A 44 5.61 11.42 6.01
N GLN A 45 6.51 10.45 5.77
CA GLN A 45 7.69 10.25 6.61
C GLN A 45 8.61 11.48 6.63
N ARG A 46 8.82 12.13 5.48
CA ARG A 46 9.60 13.38 5.41
C ARG A 46 8.96 14.51 6.21
N GLN A 47 7.64 14.69 6.08
CA GLN A 47 6.91 15.70 6.84
C GLN A 47 6.92 15.42 8.36
N ALA A 48 6.75 14.16 8.76
CA ALA A 48 6.80 13.76 10.17
C ALA A 48 8.19 13.98 10.79
N LYS A 49 9.26 13.72 10.03
CA LYS A 49 10.64 14.02 10.46
C LYS A 49 10.88 15.53 10.60
N ALA A 50 10.40 16.33 9.65
CA ALA A 50 10.53 17.79 9.70
C ALA A 50 9.82 18.38 10.93
N LYS A 51 8.58 17.96 11.22
CA LYS A 51 7.81 18.44 12.39
C LYS A 51 8.42 18.06 13.74
N ARG A 52 9.16 16.95 13.82
CA ARG A 52 9.85 16.53 15.06
C ARG A 52 11.10 17.34 15.36
N HIS A 53 11.62 18.08 14.39
CA HIS A 53 12.82 18.91 14.54
C HIS A 53 12.50 20.37 14.89
N GLU A 54 11.21 20.73 15.00
CA GLU A 54 10.74 22.11 15.23
C GLU A 54 10.26 22.34 16.68
N THR A 55 10.47 21.37 17.58
CA THR A 55 10.30 21.57 19.03
C THR A 55 11.68 21.64 19.67
N GLU A 56 12.18 22.88 19.80
CA GLU A 56 13.19 23.32 20.77
C GLU A 56 12.58 24.47 21.57
#